data_AF-A0AAU7REL3-F1
#
_entry.id   AF-A0AAU7REL3-F1
#
_cell.length_a   1.000
_cell.length_b   1.000
_cell.length_c   1.000
_cell.angle_alpha   90.00
_cell.angle_beta   90.00
_cell.angle_gamma   90.00
#
_symmetry.space_group_name_H-M   'P 1'
#
loop_
_entity.id
_entity.type
_entity.pdbx_description
1 polymer ?
#
loop_
_entity_poly.entity_id
_entity_poly.type
_entity_poly.pdbx_seq_one_letter_code
_entity_poly.pdbx_strand_id
1 'polypeptide(L)'
;MDALEFLTSVGGVAKIGLLRANGYTPADIRKLAGAYQPRHGLWAIPSANPAVLKAVSNNGYLTCASAALRYGLWLKTTPAKLHLATRHGRGHGFVRHGGLRFGPEASLPLASVEVRPGADLELAGARHGGNPGLPGQGKTPPFGWTSKNLLDHSHLTAGEAPEWQGPRGPRPE
;
A
#
# COMPACT_ATOMS: atom_id res chain seq x y z
N MET A 1 -19.90 0.32 -20.75
CA MET A 1 -19.25 1.31 -19.88
C MET A 1 -18.68 2.40 -20.77
N ASP A 2 -19.18 3.63 -20.64
CA ASP A 2 -18.62 4.76 -21.39
C ASP A 2 -17.25 5.20 -20.84
N ALA A 3 -16.59 6.16 -21.49
CA ALA A 3 -15.26 6.61 -21.09
C ALA A 3 -15.24 7.31 -19.71
N LEU A 4 -16.32 7.99 -19.33
CA LEU A 4 -16.42 8.71 -18.06
C LEU A 4 -16.69 7.74 -16.91
N GLU A 5 -17.57 6.77 -17.12
CA GLU A 5 -17.83 5.67 -16.19
C GLU A 5 -16.53 4.88 -15.93
N PHE A 6 -15.77 4.58 -16.98
CA PHE A 6 -14.48 3.92 -16.83
C PHE A 6 -13.47 4.78 -16.06
N LEU A 7 -13.34 6.06 -16.43
CA LEU A 7 -12.48 7.00 -15.70
C LEU A 7 -12.84 7.05 -14.21
N THR A 8 -14.14 7.05 -13.89
CA THR A 8 -14.65 7.02 -12.52
C THR A 8 -14.28 5.70 -11.83
N SER A 9 -14.44 4.55 -12.51
CA SER A 9 -14.14 3.22 -11.97
C SER A 9 -12.66 3.04 -11.58
N VAL A 10 -11.73 3.68 -12.31
CA VAL A 10 -10.28 3.62 -12.01
C VAL A 10 -9.82 4.65 -10.98
N GLY A 11 -10.77 5.30 -10.28
CA GLY A 11 -10.48 6.28 -9.23
C GLY A 11 -10.47 7.73 -9.70
N GLY A 12 -11.07 8.02 -10.85
CA GLY A 12 -11.34 9.37 -11.33
C GLY A 12 -10.15 10.09 -11.99
N VAL A 13 -8.99 9.43 -12.15
CA VAL A 13 -7.81 10.01 -12.80
C VAL A 13 -7.14 8.98 -13.68
N ALA A 14 -6.89 9.30 -14.95
CA ALA A 14 -6.22 8.40 -15.87
C ALA A 14 -5.40 9.15 -16.93
N LYS A 15 -4.26 8.57 -17.29
CA LYS A 15 -3.52 9.01 -18.49
C LYS A 15 -4.26 8.56 -19.75
N ILE A 16 -4.09 9.31 -20.82
CA ILE A 16 -4.65 8.98 -22.15
C ILE A 16 -4.26 7.57 -22.61
N GLY A 17 -3.06 7.10 -22.27
CA GLY A 17 -2.61 5.74 -22.60
C GLY A 17 -3.46 4.66 -21.94
N LEU A 18 -3.94 4.86 -20.70
CA LEU A 18 -4.80 3.91 -20.00
C LEU A 18 -6.20 3.86 -20.65
N LEU A 19 -6.77 5.02 -21.00
CA LEU A 19 -8.04 5.09 -21.71
C LEU A 19 -7.95 4.36 -23.06
N ARG A 20 -6.90 4.62 -23.85
CA ARG A 20 -6.70 3.97 -25.15
C ARG A 20 -6.47 2.46 -25.02
N ALA A 21 -5.71 2.02 -24.02
CA ALA A 21 -5.49 0.60 -23.76
C ALA A 21 -6.79 -0.15 -23.40
N ASN A 22 -7.83 0.55 -22.96
CA ASN A 22 -9.16 0.01 -22.67
C ASN A 22 -10.16 0.25 -23.81
N GLY A 23 -9.67 0.55 -25.02
CA GLY A 23 -10.50 0.62 -26.23
C GLY A 23 -11.16 1.97 -26.52
N TYR A 24 -10.94 3.00 -25.70
CA TYR A 24 -11.53 4.32 -25.93
C TYR A 24 -10.80 5.09 -27.03
N THR A 25 -11.56 5.54 -28.04
CA THR A 25 -11.02 6.29 -29.18
C THR A 25 -10.73 7.75 -28.82
N PRO A 26 -9.92 8.49 -29.60
CA PRO A 26 -9.75 9.93 -29.40
C PRO A 26 -11.07 10.72 -29.46
N ALA A 27 -12.07 10.23 -30.20
CA ALA A 27 -13.39 10.85 -30.25
C ALA A 27 -14.14 10.68 -28.93
N ASP A 28 -14.08 9.49 -28.31
CA ASP A 28 -14.72 9.22 -27.02
C ASP A 28 -14.08 10.05 -25.90
N ILE A 29 -12.75 10.13 -25.90
CA ILE A 29 -12.00 10.91 -24.91
C ILE A 29 -12.32 12.40 -25.01
N ARG A 30 -12.53 12.94 -26.22
CA ARG A 30 -12.96 14.34 -26.40
C ARG A 30 -14.38 14.61 -25.91
N LYS A 31 -15.21 13.57 -25.79
CA LYS A 31 -16.60 13.65 -25.32
C LYS A 31 -16.74 13.42 -23.81
N LEU A 32 -15.64 13.35 -23.05
CA LEU A 32 -15.63 13.24 -21.59
C LEU A 32 -16.23 14.50 -20.92
N ALA A 33 -17.55 14.64 -20.95
CA ALA A 33 -18.26 15.70 -20.27
C ALA A 33 -18.07 15.56 -18.75
N GLY A 34 -17.77 16.66 -18.06
CA GLY A 34 -17.52 16.64 -16.62
C GLY A 34 -16.14 16.16 -16.19
N ALA A 35 -15.28 15.71 -17.11
CA ALA A 35 -13.85 15.56 -16.86
C ALA A 35 -13.10 16.81 -17.34
N TYR A 36 -11.95 17.06 -16.74
CA TYR A 36 -11.02 18.11 -17.14
C TYR A 36 -9.62 17.54 -17.32
N GLN A 37 -8.75 18.36 -17.90
CA GLN A 37 -7.40 17.97 -18.25
C GLN A 37 -6.38 18.75 -17.40
N PRO A 38 -5.95 18.23 -16.22
CA PRO A 38 -4.97 18.90 -15.36
C PRO A 38 -3.62 19.17 -16.03
N ARG A 39 -3.23 18.31 -16.99
CA ARG A 39 -2.03 18.47 -17.82
C ARG A 39 -2.19 17.71 -19.13
N HIS A 40 -1.34 18.01 -20.11
CA HIS A 40 -1.36 17.30 -21.38
C HIS A 40 -1.33 15.76 -21.20
N GLY A 41 -2.31 15.06 -21.80
CA GLY A 41 -2.44 13.60 -21.75
C GLY A 41 -2.91 13.01 -20.42
N LEU A 42 -3.43 13.81 -19.48
CA LEU A 42 -3.99 13.37 -18.20
C LEU A 42 -5.42 13.88 -18.05
N TRP A 43 -6.37 12.98 -17.78
CA TRP A 43 -7.76 13.32 -17.53
C TRP A 43 -8.13 13.05 -16.08
N ALA A 44 -8.97 13.92 -15.51
CA ALA A 44 -9.47 13.79 -14.15
C ALA A 44 -10.92 14.28 -14.04
N ILE A 45 -11.68 13.72 -13.11
CA ILE A 45 -12.99 14.25 -12.71
C ILE A 45 -12.84 15.15 -11.46
N PRO A 46 -13.71 16.15 -11.24
CA PRO A 46 -13.63 17.04 -10.08
C PRO A 46 -13.69 16.33 -8.72
N SER A 47 -14.38 15.19 -8.64
CA SER A 47 -14.49 14.37 -7.43
C SER A 47 -13.30 13.42 -7.20
N ALA A 48 -12.30 13.44 -8.07
CA ALA A 48 -11.16 12.55 -7.97
C ALA A 48 -10.36 12.80 -6.68
N ASN A 49 -9.81 11.72 -6.11
CA ASN A 49 -8.99 11.83 -4.90
C ASN A 49 -7.74 12.70 -5.19
N PRO A 50 -7.53 13.81 -4.44
CA PRO A 50 -6.45 14.75 -4.71
C PRO A 50 -5.06 14.14 -4.54
N ALA A 51 -4.90 13.13 -3.67
CA ALA A 51 -3.65 12.42 -3.50
C ALA A 51 -3.29 11.57 -4.74
N VAL A 52 -4.29 10.89 -5.31
CA VAL A 52 -4.13 10.12 -6.55
C VAL A 52 -3.85 11.05 -7.71
N LEU A 53 -4.60 12.15 -7.83
CA LEU A 53 -4.38 13.16 -8.85
C LEU A 53 -2.94 13.70 -8.78
N LYS A 54 -2.44 14.04 -7.59
CA LYS A 54 -1.08 14.53 -7.40
C LYS A 54 -0.04 13.48 -7.78
N ALA A 55 -0.24 12.22 -7.42
CA ALA A 55 0.66 11.12 -7.76
C ALA A 55 0.75 10.93 -9.29
N VAL A 56 -0.39 10.78 -9.96
CA VAL A 56 -0.43 10.56 -11.42
C VAL A 56 0.09 11.77 -12.19
N SER A 57 -0.22 13.00 -11.73
CA SER A 57 0.31 14.24 -12.31
C SER A 57 1.83 14.34 -12.24
N ASN A 58 2.45 13.78 -11.20
CA ASN A 58 3.90 13.71 -11.02
C ASN A 58 4.49 12.39 -11.52
N ASN A 59 3.74 11.63 -12.33
CA ASN A 59 4.19 10.37 -12.91
C ASN A 59 4.76 9.38 -11.87
N GLY A 60 4.17 9.39 -10.68
CA GLY A 60 4.58 8.60 -9.52
C GLY A 60 3.44 7.81 -8.90
N TYR A 61 3.76 7.09 -7.83
CA TYR A 61 2.86 6.22 -7.09
C TYR A 61 2.77 6.67 -5.64
N LEU A 62 1.58 6.60 -5.02
CA LEU A 62 1.43 6.77 -3.58
C LEU A 62 2.13 5.62 -2.86
N THR A 63 2.89 5.92 -1.81
CA THR A 63 3.70 4.94 -1.08
C THR A 63 3.72 5.22 0.42
N CYS A 64 4.28 4.29 1.21
CA CYS A 64 4.51 4.46 2.65
C CYS A 64 3.22 4.91 3.38
N ALA A 65 3.31 5.91 4.26
CA ALA A 65 2.19 6.44 5.02
C ALA A 65 1.04 6.97 4.12
N SER A 66 1.32 7.53 2.95
CA SER A 66 0.24 7.99 2.05
C SER A 66 -0.51 6.83 1.38
N ALA A 67 0.15 5.70 1.14
CA ALA A 67 -0.52 4.50 0.65
C ALA A 67 -1.28 3.77 1.76
N ALA A 68 -0.75 3.77 2.99
CA ALA A 68 -1.36 3.12 4.14
C ALA A 68 -2.82 3.56 4.37
N LEU A 69 -3.10 4.87 4.28
CA LEU A 69 -4.46 5.41 4.36
C LEU A 69 -5.42 4.79 3.32
N ARG A 70 -4.94 4.54 2.10
CA ARG A 70 -5.76 3.97 1.02
C ARG A 70 -6.11 2.51 1.28
N TYR A 71 -5.23 1.79 1.97
CA TYR A 71 -5.44 0.39 2.35
C TYR A 71 -6.18 0.24 3.70
N GLY A 72 -6.67 1.34 4.29
CA GLY A 72 -7.34 1.30 5.60
C GLY A 72 -6.40 0.94 6.75
N LEU A 73 -5.09 1.04 6.56
CA LEU A 73 -4.11 0.77 7.61
C LEU A 73 -4.10 1.93 8.60
N TRP A 74 -4.04 1.58 9.88
CA TRP A 74 -3.98 2.58 10.96
C TRP A 74 -2.66 3.35 10.91
N LEU A 75 -2.75 4.67 11.08
CA LEU A 75 -1.60 5.55 11.22
C LEU A 75 -1.72 6.35 12.51
N LYS A 76 -0.65 6.34 13.30
CA LYS A 76 -0.54 7.20 14.49
C LYS A 76 -0.65 8.70 14.14
N THR A 77 -0.09 9.10 13.00
CA THR A 77 -0.10 10.50 12.55
C THR A 77 -0.17 10.55 11.04
N THR A 78 -1.14 11.30 10.53
CA THR A 78 -1.29 11.56 9.09
C THR A 78 -0.10 12.38 8.60
N PRO A 79 0.61 11.96 7.53
CA PRO A 79 1.75 12.69 7.03
C PRO A 79 1.32 14.04 6.45
N ALA A 80 2.00 15.13 6.81
CA ALA A 80 1.71 16.48 6.33
C ALA A 80 1.97 16.67 4.82
N LYS A 81 2.79 15.80 4.22
CA LYS A 81 3.11 15.79 2.79
C LYS A 81 2.84 14.41 2.23
N LEU A 82 2.48 14.32 0.95
CA LEU A 82 2.32 13.03 0.28
C LEU A 82 3.67 12.33 0.12
N HIS A 83 3.67 11.01 0.22
CA HIS A 83 4.81 10.13 0.00
C HIS A 83 4.67 9.49 -1.37
N LEU A 84 5.50 9.93 -2.32
CA LEU A 84 5.46 9.46 -3.71
C LEU A 84 6.73 8.72 -4.09
N ALA A 85 6.60 7.56 -4.71
CA ALA A 85 7.68 6.94 -5.46
C ALA A 85 7.66 7.50 -6.89
N THR A 86 8.77 8.12 -7.30
CA THR A 86 8.93 8.68 -8.65
C THR A 86 10.22 8.17 -9.24
N ARG A 87 10.17 7.62 -10.46
CA ARG A 87 11.38 7.13 -11.16
C ARG A 87 12.30 8.26 -11.62
N HIS A 88 11.80 9.50 -11.68
CA HIS A 88 12.57 10.69 -12.03
C HIS A 88 12.85 11.58 -10.83
N GLY A 89 13.94 12.36 -10.89
CA GLY A 89 14.32 13.33 -9.86
C GLY A 89 13.56 14.67 -9.88
N ARG A 90 12.48 14.79 -10.64
CA ARG A 90 11.72 16.04 -10.83
C ARG A 90 10.43 16.06 -9.97
N GLY A 91 9.95 17.27 -9.65
CA GLY A 91 8.73 17.51 -8.85
C GLY A 91 9.00 17.93 -7.40
N HIS A 92 8.10 18.73 -6.84
CA HIS A 92 8.20 19.35 -5.51
C HIS A 92 6.87 19.26 -4.73
N GLY A 93 6.93 19.49 -3.41
CA GLY A 93 5.76 19.50 -2.54
C GLY A 93 5.31 18.13 -2.03
N PHE A 94 6.18 17.12 -2.10
CA PHE A 94 5.95 15.77 -1.58
C PHE A 94 7.27 15.14 -1.11
N VAL A 95 7.18 14.14 -0.23
CA VAL A 95 8.31 13.29 0.17
C VAL A 95 8.55 12.30 -0.97
N ARG A 96 9.80 12.26 -1.46
CA ARG A 96 10.18 11.41 -2.59
C ARG A 96 10.79 10.10 -2.08
N HIS A 97 10.31 9.01 -2.63
CA HIS A 97 10.89 7.67 -2.51
C HIS A 97 11.51 7.23 -3.84
N GLY A 98 12.46 6.29 -3.75
CA GLY A 98 13.08 5.65 -4.91
C GLY A 98 12.11 4.78 -5.70
N GLY A 99 12.63 3.99 -6.64
CA GLY A 99 11.84 3.04 -7.41
C GLY A 99 11.08 2.04 -6.53
N LEU A 100 9.93 1.57 -7.01
CA LEU A 100 9.17 0.55 -6.30
C LEU A 100 9.92 -0.79 -6.33
N ARG A 101 9.94 -1.49 -5.19
CA ARG A 101 10.45 -2.86 -5.11
C ARG A 101 9.45 -3.88 -5.66
N PHE A 102 8.16 -3.64 -5.46
CA PHE A 102 7.06 -4.44 -5.99
C PHE A 102 6.33 -3.63 -7.05
N GLY A 103 5.85 -4.28 -8.11
CA GLY A 103 5.13 -3.57 -9.16
C GLY A 103 3.78 -3.01 -8.69
N PRO A 104 3.20 -2.06 -9.43
CA PRO A 104 1.93 -1.42 -9.08
C PRO A 104 0.73 -2.38 -9.10
N GLU A 105 0.88 -3.56 -9.69
CA GLU A 105 -0.09 -4.66 -9.67
C GLU A 105 -0.25 -5.33 -8.29
N ALA A 106 0.68 -5.08 -7.35
CA ALA A 106 0.55 -5.55 -5.98
C ALA A 106 -0.63 -4.85 -5.29
N SER A 107 -1.78 -5.54 -5.26
CA SER A 107 -3.05 -5.02 -4.74
C SER A 107 -3.20 -5.15 -3.22
N LEU A 108 -2.34 -5.94 -2.57
CA LEU A 108 -2.36 -6.16 -1.13
C LEU A 108 -1.17 -5.45 -0.45
N PRO A 109 -1.40 -4.78 0.69
CA PRO A 109 -0.31 -4.23 1.48
C PRO A 109 0.57 -5.39 2.00
N LEU A 110 1.89 -5.26 1.81
CA LEU A 110 2.86 -6.16 2.41
C LEU A 110 3.31 -5.57 3.75
N ALA A 111 3.01 -6.27 4.83
CA ALA A 111 3.52 -5.96 6.16
C ALA A 111 4.38 -7.14 6.64
N SER A 112 5.53 -6.84 7.23
CA SER A 112 6.32 -7.82 7.99
C SER A 112 6.07 -7.61 9.48
N VAL A 113 5.95 -8.70 10.21
CA VAL A 113 5.98 -8.66 11.68
C VAL A 113 7.44 -8.79 12.10
N GLU A 114 7.88 -7.92 13.00
CA GLU A 114 9.17 -8.09 13.67
C GLU A 114 8.99 -9.04 14.85
N VAL A 115 9.79 -10.11 14.89
CA VAL A 115 9.86 -11.01 16.04
C VAL A 115 11.16 -10.70 16.77
N ARG A 116 11.07 -10.33 18.06
CA ARG A 116 12.25 -10.29 18.92
C ARG A 116 12.65 -11.75 19.22
N PRO A 117 13.86 -12.21 18.84
CA PRO A 117 14.32 -13.54 19.20
C PRO A 117 14.24 -13.73 20.72
N GLY A 118 13.63 -14.82 21.18
CA GLY A 118 13.48 -15.15 22.60
C GLY A 118 12.29 -14.51 23.34
N ALA A 119 11.40 -13.77 22.67
CA ALA A 119 10.17 -13.26 23.30
C ALA A 119 9.17 -14.37 23.68
N ASP A 120 9.20 -15.49 22.96
CA ASP A 120 8.47 -16.72 23.25
C ASP A 120 8.98 -17.43 24.51
N LEU A 121 10.29 -17.34 24.81
CA LEU A 121 10.89 -17.91 26.02
C LEU A 121 10.47 -17.17 27.30
N GLU A 122 10.28 -15.85 27.23
CA GLU A 122 9.78 -15.04 28.36
C GLU A 122 8.29 -15.30 28.65
N LEU A 123 7.45 -15.42 27.61
CA LEU A 123 6.02 -15.74 27.79
C LEU A 123 5.80 -17.16 28.34
N ALA A 124 6.67 -18.11 28.01
CA ALA A 124 6.60 -19.49 28.50
C ALA A 124 7.09 -19.66 29.95
N GLY A 125 7.51 -18.59 30.64
CA GLY A 125 8.01 -18.67 32.02
C GLY A 125 9.27 -19.52 32.17
N ALA A 126 10.03 -19.72 31.08
CA ALA A 126 11.22 -20.55 31.08
C ALA A 126 12.37 -19.83 31.80
N ARG A 127 12.45 -20.03 33.11
CA ARG A 127 13.64 -19.71 33.91
C ARG A 127 14.78 -20.58 33.37
N HIS A 128 15.67 -20.00 32.57
CA HIS A 128 16.89 -20.70 32.15
C HIS A 128 17.85 -20.82 33.34
N GLY A 129 17.74 -21.92 34.08
CA GLY A 129 18.88 -22.53 34.74
C GLY A 129 19.68 -23.31 33.69
N GLY A 130 20.91 -22.87 33.42
CA GLY A 130 21.90 -23.65 32.67
C GLY A 130 22.12 -23.19 31.24
N ASN A 131 23.33 -22.70 30.99
CA ASN A 131 23.92 -22.46 29.68
C ASN A 131 24.31 -23.80 29.03
N PRO A 132 23.68 -24.25 27.94
CA PRO A 132 24.23 -25.32 27.12
C PRO A 132 25.11 -24.68 26.04
N GLY A 133 26.40 -24.98 26.08
CA GLY A 133 27.41 -24.43 25.17
C GLY A 133 27.01 -24.54 23.69
N LEU A 134 27.40 -23.51 22.93
CA LEU A 134 27.26 -23.42 21.48
C LEU A 134 27.94 -24.61 20.78
N PRO A 135 27.24 -25.37 19.93
CA PRO A 135 27.88 -26.21 18.93
C PRO A 135 27.66 -25.66 17.52
N GLY A 136 28.77 -25.46 16.80
CA GLY A 136 28.84 -25.67 15.36
C GLY A 136 28.19 -24.62 14.46
N GLN A 137 29.04 -23.84 13.79
CA GLN A 137 28.68 -23.02 12.64
C GLN A 137 28.23 -23.92 11.48
N GLY A 138 26.92 -24.17 11.37
CA GLY A 138 26.28 -24.86 10.25
C GLY A 138 25.93 -23.86 9.14
N LYS A 139 26.40 -24.15 7.93
CA LYS A 139 26.20 -23.35 6.71
C LYS A 139 24.73 -23.03 6.46
N THR A 140 24.42 -21.76 6.19
CA THR A 140 23.13 -21.29 5.67
C THR A 140 22.83 -21.93 4.31
N PRO A 141 21.63 -22.49 4.07
CA PRO A 141 21.22 -22.84 2.71
C PRO A 141 20.73 -21.58 1.97
N PRO A 142 20.88 -21.52 0.64
CA PRO A 142 20.39 -20.41 -0.16
C PRO A 142 18.86 -20.49 -0.25
N PHE A 143 18.17 -19.49 0.31
CA PHE A 143 16.72 -19.41 0.25
C PHE A 143 16.24 -19.12 -1.18
N GLY A 144 15.72 -20.15 -1.85
CA GLY A 144 14.73 -20.05 -2.92
C GLY A 144 13.38 -20.50 -2.38
N TRP A 145 12.35 -19.66 -2.45
CA TRP A 145 10.97 -20.07 -2.15
C TRP A 145 10.22 -20.26 -3.46
N THR A 146 9.85 -21.50 -3.76
CA THR A 146 8.91 -21.85 -4.83
C THR A 146 7.49 -21.68 -4.32
N SER A 147 6.71 -20.84 -5.00
CA SER A 147 5.28 -20.62 -4.77
C SER A 147 4.46 -21.84 -5.17
N LYS A 148 4.17 -22.71 -4.21
CA LYS A 148 3.05 -23.65 -4.30
C LYS A 148 2.34 -23.66 -2.95
N ASN A 149 1.03 -23.40 -3.02
CA ASN A 149 0.04 -23.37 -1.94
C ASN A 149 -0.15 -22.01 -1.26
N LEU A 150 -0.99 -21.16 -1.87
CA LEU A 150 -1.98 -20.38 -1.12
C LEU A 150 -3.11 -19.92 -2.06
N LEU A 151 -4.11 -20.78 -2.25
CA LEU A 151 -5.41 -20.44 -2.83
C LEU A 151 -6.48 -21.03 -1.91
N ASP A 152 -7.09 -20.19 -1.07
CA ASP A 152 -8.54 -20.14 -0.77
C ASP A 152 -8.80 -18.96 0.18
N HIS A 153 -9.56 -17.95 -0.26
CA HIS A 153 -9.98 -16.81 0.55
C HIS A 153 -11.45 -16.48 0.33
N SER A 154 -12.31 -17.50 0.35
CA SER A 154 -13.76 -17.36 0.27
C SER A 154 -14.45 -16.94 1.59
N HIS A 155 -13.72 -16.52 2.63
CA HIS A 155 -14.28 -16.32 3.99
C HIS A 155 -14.06 -14.95 4.65
N LEU A 156 -13.45 -13.97 3.98
CA LEU A 156 -13.24 -12.64 4.61
C LEU A 156 -14.43 -11.71 4.38
N THR A 157 -15.57 -12.02 5.02
CA THR A 157 -16.59 -11.00 5.30
C THR A 157 -16.13 -10.18 6.51
N ALA A 158 -16.21 -8.85 6.39
CA ALA A 158 -15.84 -7.90 7.42
C ALA A 158 -16.66 -8.12 8.70
N GLY A 159 -16.07 -8.79 9.70
CA GLY A 159 -16.56 -8.75 11.07
C GLY A 159 -16.19 -7.39 11.68
N GLU A 160 -17.13 -6.79 12.42
CA GLU A 160 -16.88 -5.58 13.20
C GLU A 160 -15.63 -5.74 14.07
N ALA A 161 -14.70 -4.80 13.94
CA ALA A 161 -13.51 -4.76 14.77
C ALA A 161 -13.91 -4.48 16.23
N PRO A 162 -13.44 -5.26 17.21
CA PRO A 162 -13.78 -5.01 18.61
C PRO A 162 -13.16 -3.69 19.09
N GLU A 163 -13.93 -2.94 19.87
CA GLU A 163 -13.54 -1.66 20.45
C GLU A 163 -12.37 -1.82 21.42
N TRP A 164 -11.28 -1.09 21.16
CA TRP A 164 -10.04 -1.17 21.92
C TRP A 164 -10.18 -0.47 23.27
N GLN A 165 -10.26 -1.24 24.36
CA GLN A 165 -10.18 -0.73 25.72
C GLN A 165 -8.70 -0.79 26.16
N GLY A 166 -8.07 0.37 26.30
CA GLY A 166 -6.63 0.51 26.61
C GLY A 166 -6.15 -0.15 27.90
N PRO A 167 -4.85 -0.01 28.25
CA PRO A 167 -4.25 -0.78 29.35
C PRO A 167 -4.89 -0.41 30.70
N ARG A 168 -5.41 -1.41 31.41
CA ARG A 168 -5.88 -1.28 32.79
C ARG A 168 -4.69 -1.04 33.72
N GLY A 169 -4.68 0.12 34.39
CA GLY A 169 -3.68 0.47 35.41
C GLY A 169 -3.68 -0.51 36.60
N PRO A 170 -2.67 -0.44 37.48
CA PRO A 170 -2.49 -1.44 38.54
C PRO A 170 -3.63 -1.35 39.57
N ARG A 171 -4.05 -2.53 40.08
CA ARG A 171 -5.02 -2.66 41.18
C ARG A 171 -4.43 -2.04 42.46
N PRO A 172 -5.23 -1.33 43.27
CA PRO A 172 -4.82 -0.96 44.62
C PRO A 172 -4.83 -2.19 45.53
N GLU A 173 -3.95 -2.20 46.53
CA GLU A 173 -3.95 -3.11 47.67
C GLU A 173 -5.06 -2.76 48.68
#